data_AF-A0A961TAR6-F1
#
_entry.id   AF-A0A961TAR6-F1
#
_cell.length_a   1.000
_cell.length_b   1.000
_cell.length_c   1.000
_cell.angle_alpha   90.00
_cell.angle_beta   90.00
_cell.angle_gamma   90.00
#
_symmetry.space_group_name_H-M   'P 1'
#
loop_
_entity.id
_entity.type
_entity.pdbx_description
1 polymer ?
#
loop_
_entity_poly.entity_id
_entity_poly.type
_entity_poly.pdbx_seq_one_letter_code
_entity_poly.pdbx_strand_id
1 'polypeptide(L)'
;KELFYGIGCASCHTPKFVTSRRAENKAHRFQLIWPYSDFLLHDMGEGLADGQQVGAANGQEWRTPPLWGIGLTQTVSGHTFFLHDGRARNLTEAILWHGGEAQDARDGFASLAEEERDALITFLESL
;
A
#
# COMPACT_ATOMS: atom_id res chain seq x y z
N LYS A 1 -12.01 6.73 3.69
CA LYS A 1 -12.40 5.66 2.72
C LYS A 1 -12.68 6.22 1.33
N GLU A 2 -13.66 7.09 1.11
CA GLU A 2 -13.98 7.57 -0.26
C GLU A 2 -12.78 8.16 -0.99
N LEU A 3 -11.99 9.01 -0.33
CA LEU A 3 -10.75 9.56 -0.87
C LEU A 3 -9.76 8.50 -1.36
N PHE A 4 -9.60 7.39 -0.63
CA PHE A 4 -8.71 6.29 -1.02
C PHE A 4 -9.10 5.67 -2.38
N TYR A 5 -10.40 5.61 -2.69
CA TYR A 5 -10.87 5.15 -4.00
C TYR A 5 -10.80 6.29 -5.02
N GLY A 6 -11.19 7.50 -4.63
CA GLY A 6 -11.29 8.66 -5.51
C GLY A 6 -9.96 9.10 -6.10
N ILE A 7 -8.87 9.03 -5.32
CA ILE A 7 -7.53 9.38 -5.79
C ILE A 7 -6.77 8.20 -6.40
N GLY A 8 -7.37 7.00 -6.45
CA GLY A 8 -6.79 5.85 -7.14
C GLY A 8 -5.87 4.94 -6.33
N CYS A 9 -5.76 5.08 -4.99
CA CYS A 9 -4.96 4.15 -4.16
C CYS A 9 -5.41 2.69 -4.33
N ALA A 10 -6.71 2.46 -4.53
CA ALA A 10 -7.31 1.14 -4.69
C ALA A 10 -6.89 0.40 -5.98
N SER A 11 -6.15 1.04 -6.89
CA SER A 11 -5.62 0.41 -8.11
C SER A 11 -4.64 -0.72 -7.80
N CYS A 12 -3.67 -0.46 -6.90
CA CYS A 12 -2.74 -1.48 -6.38
C CYS A 12 -3.18 -2.00 -5.01
N HIS A 13 -3.73 -1.13 -4.16
CA HIS A 13 -4.21 -1.52 -2.84
C HIS A 13 -5.64 -2.07 -2.88
N THR A 14 -5.84 -3.14 -3.65
CA THR A 14 -7.15 -3.76 -3.87
C THR A 14 -7.80 -4.16 -2.54
N PRO A 15 -8.98 -3.62 -2.19
CA PRO A 15 -9.54 -3.73 -0.85
C PRO A 15 -9.82 -5.15 -0.37
N LYS A 16 -10.32 -6.03 -1.25
CA LYS A 16 -10.86 -7.32 -0.83
C LYS A 16 -10.74 -8.42 -1.88
N PHE A 17 -10.65 -9.66 -1.39
CA PHE A 17 -10.70 -10.88 -2.19
C PHE A 17 -11.65 -11.89 -1.56
N VAL A 18 -12.20 -12.76 -2.40
CA VAL A 18 -12.78 -14.03 -1.93
C VAL A 18 -11.78 -15.13 -2.28
N THR A 19 -11.28 -15.82 -1.27
CA THR A 19 -10.29 -16.89 -1.48
C THR A 19 -10.90 -18.07 -2.23
N SER A 20 -10.04 -18.81 -2.96
CA SER A 20 -10.48 -19.93 -3.78
C SER A 20 -11.24 -20.99 -2.97
N ARG A 21 -12.36 -21.46 -3.52
CA ARG A 21 -13.08 -22.64 -3.01
C ARG A 21 -12.24 -23.92 -3.03
N ARG A 22 -11.16 -23.93 -3.80
CA ARG A 22 -10.22 -25.05 -3.95
C ARG A 22 -8.91 -24.83 -3.19
N ALA A 23 -8.81 -23.84 -2.31
CA ALA A 23 -7.62 -23.64 -1.47
C ALA A 23 -7.27 -24.94 -0.74
N GLU A 24 -5.99 -25.29 -0.64
CA GLU A 24 -5.52 -26.54 -0.06
C GLU A 24 -6.07 -26.73 1.37
N ASN A 25 -5.81 -25.75 2.23
CA ASN A 25 -6.37 -25.68 3.58
C ASN A 25 -7.87 -25.36 3.55
N LYS A 26 -8.68 -26.25 4.14
CA LYS A 26 -10.14 -26.07 4.26
C LYS A 26 -10.54 -24.78 4.97
N ALA A 27 -9.79 -24.36 5.98
CA ALA A 27 -10.06 -23.14 6.74
C ALA A 27 -9.92 -21.88 5.87
N HIS A 28 -9.14 -21.94 4.78
CA HIS A 28 -8.91 -20.80 3.89
C HIS A 28 -9.88 -20.77 2.71
N ARG A 29 -10.83 -21.69 2.57
CA ARG A 29 -11.72 -21.75 1.40
C ARG A 29 -12.86 -20.76 1.53
N PHE A 30 -13.16 -20.03 0.45
CA PHE A 30 -14.31 -19.12 0.34
C PHE A 30 -14.40 -18.09 1.48
N GLN A 31 -13.25 -17.58 1.90
CA GLN A 31 -13.14 -16.54 2.92
C GLN A 31 -13.16 -15.17 2.24
N LEU A 32 -13.95 -14.26 2.78
CA LEU A 32 -13.86 -12.85 2.44
C LEU A 32 -12.76 -12.21 3.29
N ILE A 33 -11.72 -11.70 2.62
CA ILE A 33 -10.58 -11.05 3.27
C ILE A 33 -10.43 -9.62 2.72
N TRP A 34 -9.86 -8.72 3.53
CA TRP A 34 -9.74 -7.29 3.21
C TRP A 34 -8.30 -6.74 3.21
N PRO A 35 -7.36 -7.28 2.42
CA PRO A 35 -5.93 -6.99 2.56
C PRO A 35 -5.51 -5.58 2.13
N TYR A 36 -6.31 -4.88 1.32
CA TYR A 36 -5.88 -3.63 0.67
C TYR A 36 -4.53 -3.78 -0.05
N SER A 37 -4.43 -4.83 -0.86
CA SER A 37 -3.26 -5.17 -1.67
C SER A 37 -3.70 -6.17 -2.71
N ASP A 38 -3.29 -6.00 -3.95
CA ASP A 38 -3.45 -6.99 -5.01
C ASP A 38 -2.35 -8.07 -5.03
N PHE A 39 -1.33 -7.90 -4.19
CA PHE A 39 -0.16 -8.77 -4.07
C PHE A 39 0.71 -8.88 -5.32
N LEU A 40 0.54 -7.96 -6.29
CA LEU A 40 1.31 -7.90 -7.53
C LEU A 40 2.55 -7.00 -7.35
N LEU A 41 3.43 -7.05 -8.35
CA LEU A 41 4.57 -6.15 -8.49
C LEU A 41 4.11 -4.91 -9.29
N HIS A 42 4.53 -3.74 -8.82
CA HIS A 42 4.27 -2.47 -9.47
C HIS A 42 5.53 -1.63 -9.55
N ASP A 43 5.69 -0.90 -10.65
CA ASP A 43 6.72 0.12 -10.78
C ASP A 43 6.42 1.29 -9.84
N MET A 44 7.27 1.47 -8.82
CA MET A 44 7.18 2.56 -7.83
C MET A 44 8.04 3.77 -8.21
N GLY A 45 8.65 3.74 -9.40
CA GLY A 45 9.50 4.78 -9.97
C GLY A 45 10.93 4.80 -9.45
N GLU A 46 11.79 5.50 -10.20
CA GLU A 46 13.23 5.64 -9.95
C GLU A 46 13.56 6.11 -8.52
N GLY A 47 12.70 6.94 -7.92
CA GLY A 47 12.88 7.42 -6.55
C GLY A 47 12.92 6.30 -5.51
N LEU A 48 12.29 5.16 -5.79
CA LEU A 48 12.27 3.97 -4.95
C LEU A 48 13.03 2.80 -5.59
N ALA A 49 13.91 3.06 -6.56
CA ALA A 49 14.76 2.04 -7.12
C ALA A 49 15.87 1.63 -6.13
N ASP A 50 16.12 0.33 -5.96
CA ASP A 50 17.29 -0.18 -5.24
C ASP A 50 18.45 -0.59 -6.18
N GLY A 51 18.21 -0.54 -7.49
CA GLY A 51 19.16 -0.91 -8.54
C GLY A 51 19.40 -2.42 -8.65
N GLN A 52 18.64 -3.25 -7.94
CA GLN A 52 18.80 -4.69 -7.92
C GLN A 52 17.72 -5.39 -8.75
N GLN A 53 18.15 -6.35 -9.57
CA GLN A 53 17.23 -7.23 -10.28
C GLN A 53 16.96 -8.49 -9.47
N VAL A 54 15.68 -8.82 -9.24
CA VAL A 54 15.26 -10.05 -8.56
C VAL A 54 14.38 -10.87 -9.48
N GLY A 55 14.98 -11.87 -10.13
CA GLY A 55 14.30 -12.66 -11.16
C GLY A 55 13.95 -11.79 -12.36
N ALA A 56 12.65 -11.65 -12.64
CA ALA A 56 12.16 -10.78 -13.71
C ALA A 56 11.88 -9.33 -13.25
N ALA A 57 11.81 -9.09 -11.94
CA ALA A 57 11.55 -7.77 -11.38
C ALA A 57 12.82 -6.91 -11.46
N ASN A 58 12.70 -5.69 -11.98
CA ASN A 58 13.75 -4.69 -11.96
C ASN A 58 13.73 -3.91 -10.62
N GLY A 59 14.74 -3.07 -10.39
CA GLY A 59 14.92 -2.38 -9.10
C GLY A 59 13.80 -1.40 -8.72
N GLN A 60 12.93 -1.01 -9.66
CA GLN A 60 11.77 -0.14 -9.40
C GLN A 60 10.50 -0.93 -9.06
N GLU A 61 10.48 -2.24 -9.26
CA GLU A 61 9.28 -3.06 -9.08
C GLU A 61 9.18 -3.61 -7.66
N TRP A 62 8.13 -3.19 -6.95
CA TRP A 62 7.88 -3.62 -5.57
C TRP A 62 6.53 -4.30 -5.45
N ARG A 63 6.49 -5.36 -4.63
CA ARG A 63 5.23 -6.01 -4.30
C ARG A 63 4.42 -5.09 -3.41
N THR A 64 3.14 -4.87 -3.72
CA THR A 64 2.24 -4.12 -2.84
C THR A 64 1.99 -4.90 -1.54
N PRO A 65 2.48 -4.44 -0.36
CA PRO A 65 2.21 -5.13 0.90
C PRO A 65 0.75 -4.94 1.32
N PRO A 66 0.12 -5.91 2.01
CA PRO A 66 -1.21 -5.70 2.59
C PRO A 66 -1.14 -4.59 3.64
N LEU A 67 -2.16 -3.73 3.68
CA LEU A 67 -2.25 -2.63 4.65
C LEU A 67 -2.86 -3.05 5.99
N TRP A 68 -3.05 -4.35 6.22
CA TRP A 68 -3.53 -4.86 7.50
C TRP A 68 -2.62 -4.47 8.66
N GLY A 69 -3.20 -3.81 9.65
CA GLY A 69 -2.49 -3.37 10.84
C GLY A 69 -1.45 -2.28 10.56
N ILE A 70 -1.53 -1.56 9.44
CA ILE A 70 -0.55 -0.51 9.12
C ILE A 70 -0.61 0.62 10.16
N GLY A 71 -1.78 0.90 10.74
CA GLY A 71 -1.92 1.84 11.85
C GLY A 71 -1.25 1.36 13.16
N LEU A 72 -0.95 0.07 13.27
CA LEU A 72 -0.36 -0.53 14.47
C LEU A 72 1.16 -0.62 14.42
N THR A 73 1.84 -0.19 13.34
CA THR A 73 3.29 -0.33 13.17
C THR A 73 4.09 0.18 14.37
N GLN A 74 3.75 1.36 14.92
CA GLN A 74 4.42 1.87 16.13
C GLN A 74 4.25 0.94 17.33
N THR A 75 3.04 0.40 17.53
CA THR A 75 2.73 -0.48 18.65
C THR A 75 3.47 -1.82 18.55
N VAL A 76 3.55 -2.40 17.35
CA VAL A 76 4.13 -3.74 17.16
C VAL A 76 5.64 -3.73 16.90
N SER A 77 6.16 -2.67 16.28
CA SER A 77 7.58 -2.59 15.86
C SER A 77 8.40 -1.58 16.68
N GLY A 78 7.76 -0.70 17.45
CA GLY A 78 8.43 0.35 18.21
C GLY A 78 8.91 1.55 17.38
N HIS A 79 8.55 1.61 16.09
CA HIS A 79 8.90 2.70 15.17
C HIS A 79 7.79 2.92 14.10
N THR A 80 7.88 4.01 13.33
CA THR A 80 6.97 4.34 12.21
C THR A 80 7.67 4.40 10.84
N PHE A 81 8.68 3.56 10.62
CA PHE A 81 9.35 3.46 9.32
C PHE A 81 8.56 2.61 8.32
N PHE A 82 8.36 3.15 7.11
CA PHE A 82 7.61 2.53 6.01
C PHE A 82 8.45 2.49 4.72
N LEU A 83 7.91 1.79 3.71
CA LEU A 83 8.57 1.44 2.44
C LEU A 83 9.68 0.39 2.63
N HIS A 84 10.19 -0.14 1.52
CA HIS A 84 11.10 -1.29 1.50
C HIS A 84 12.43 -1.03 2.23
N ASP A 85 12.87 0.23 2.30
CA ASP A 85 14.10 0.66 2.94
C ASP A 85 13.90 1.46 4.24
N GLY A 86 12.65 1.59 4.69
CA GLY A 86 12.32 2.29 5.93
C GLY A 86 12.49 3.81 5.87
N ARG A 87 12.66 4.42 4.68
CA ARG A 87 12.93 5.87 4.58
C ARG A 87 11.79 6.77 5.05
N ALA A 88 10.55 6.31 4.94
CA ALA A 88 9.38 7.12 5.26
C ALA A 88 9.06 7.01 6.74
N ARG A 89 9.02 8.15 7.45
CA ARG A 89 8.86 8.20 8.91
C ARG A 89 7.40 8.20 9.36
N ASN A 90 6.47 8.34 8.42
CA ASN A 90 5.03 8.34 8.63
C ASN A 90 4.32 7.99 7.33
N LEU A 91 3.01 7.78 7.39
CA LEU A 91 2.18 7.44 6.24
C LEU A 91 2.14 8.55 5.18
N THR A 92 2.16 9.81 5.58
CA THR A 92 2.21 10.95 4.65
C THR A 92 3.47 10.92 3.80
N GLU A 93 4.64 10.72 4.42
CA GLU A 93 5.90 10.54 3.69
C GLU A 93 5.85 9.31 2.79
N ALA A 94 5.30 8.19 3.28
CA ALA A 94 5.19 6.98 2.48
C ALA A 94 4.36 7.23 1.21
N ILE A 95 3.21 7.90 1.32
CA ILE A 95 2.37 8.26 0.17
C ILE A 95 3.14 9.18 -0.79
N LEU A 96 3.83 10.20 -0.29
CA LEU A 96 4.56 11.17 -1.13
C LEU A 96 5.78 10.58 -1.85
N TRP A 97 6.29 9.43 -1.40
CA TRP A 97 7.35 8.69 -2.10
C TRP A 97 6.84 7.81 -3.26
N HIS A 98 5.53 7.56 -3.37
CA HIS A 98 4.98 6.77 -4.47
C HIS A 98 5.22 7.48 -5.80
N GLY A 99 5.87 6.80 -6.74
CA GLY A 99 6.03 7.24 -8.13
C GLY A 99 5.57 6.16 -9.10
N GLY A 100 6.11 6.16 -10.31
CA GLY A 100 5.80 5.14 -11.32
C GLY A 100 4.30 5.03 -11.60
N GLU A 101 3.74 3.83 -11.46
CA GLU A 101 2.31 3.58 -11.67
C GLU A 101 1.42 4.29 -10.64
N ALA A 102 1.94 4.62 -9.46
CA ALA A 102 1.21 5.28 -8.38
C ALA A 102 1.33 6.83 -8.40
N GLN A 103 2.01 7.39 -9.42
CA GLN A 103 2.28 8.82 -9.55
C GLN A 103 1.01 9.68 -9.49
N ASP A 104 -0.04 9.30 -10.23
CA ASP A 104 -1.30 10.05 -10.25
C ASP A 104 -1.99 10.06 -8.88
N ALA A 105 -1.92 8.94 -8.14
CA ALA A 105 -2.51 8.84 -6.80
C ALA A 105 -1.74 9.67 -5.76
N ARG A 106 -0.40 9.67 -5.86
CA ARG A 106 0.46 10.56 -5.07
C ARG A 106 0.12 12.02 -5.31
N ASP A 107 -0.03 12.42 -6.58
CA ASP A 107 -0.38 13.78 -6.97
C ASP A 107 -1.78 14.17 -6.51
N GLY A 108 -2.73 13.24 -6.64
CA GLY A 108 -4.06 13.36 -6.06
C GLY A 108 -3.98 13.68 -4.57
N PHE A 109 -3.23 12.89 -3.79
CA PHE A 109 -3.04 13.13 -2.36
C PHE A 109 -2.39 14.49 -2.05
N ALA A 110 -1.35 14.86 -2.78
CA ALA A 110 -0.65 16.14 -2.59
C ALA A 110 -1.56 17.35 -2.86
N SER A 111 -2.54 17.19 -3.77
CA SER A 111 -3.51 18.25 -4.14
C SER A 111 -4.69 18.42 -3.18
N LEU A 112 -4.93 17.45 -2.28
CA LEU A 112 -6.04 17.49 -1.32
C LEU A 112 -5.92 18.67 -0.34
N ALA A 113 -7.05 19.08 0.23
CA ALA A 113 -7.03 19.95 1.40
C ALA A 113 -6.40 19.22 2.61
N GLU A 114 -5.98 19.97 3.63
CA GLU A 114 -5.36 19.39 4.83
C GLU A 114 -6.31 18.41 5.53
N GLU A 115 -7.57 18.79 5.67
CA GLU A 115 -8.61 17.98 6.32
C GLU A 115 -8.88 16.67 5.56
N GLU A 116 -8.75 16.71 4.23
CA GLU A 116 -8.92 15.53 3.38
C GLU A 116 -7.71 14.59 3.48
N ARG A 117 -6.49 15.15 3.53
CA ARG A 117 -5.29 14.35 3.80
C ARG A 117 -5.40 13.65 5.15
N ASP A 118 -5.78 14.39 6.19
CA ASP A 118 -5.95 13.83 7.54
C ASP A 118 -7.01 12.74 7.57
N ALA A 119 -8.14 12.94 6.88
CA ALA A 119 -9.18 11.92 6.76
C ALA A 119 -8.70 10.65 6.04
N LEU A 120 -7.81 10.77 5.04
CA LEU A 120 -7.18 9.62 4.41
C LEU A 120 -6.21 8.92 5.36
N ILE A 121 -5.36 9.66 6.08
CA ILE A 121 -4.41 9.11 7.04
C ILE A 121 -5.15 8.38 8.16
N THR A 122 -6.19 8.97 8.75
CA THR A 122 -7.03 8.32 9.77
C THR A 122 -7.67 7.03 9.23
N PHE A 123 -8.07 7.01 7.95
CA PHE A 123 -8.56 5.78 7.35
C PHE A 123 -7.47 4.71 7.27
N LEU A 124 -6.25 5.04 6.85
CA LEU A 124 -5.14 4.10 6.81
C LEU A 124 -4.75 3.60 8.20
N GLU A 125 -4.78 4.46 9.21
CA GLU A 125 -4.52 4.08 10.61
C GLU A 125 -5.58 3.13 11.19
N SER A 126 -6.77 3.08 10.58
CA SER A 126 -7.83 2.14 10.96
C SER A 126 -7.71 0.75 10.32
N LEU A 127 -6.75 0.55 9.42
CA LEU A 127 -6.52 -0.72 8.69
C LEU A 127 -5.62 -1.70 9.44
#